data_AF-W4V8I9-F1
#
_entry.id   AF-W4V8I9-F1
#
_cell.length_a   1.000
_cell.length_b   1.000
_cell.length_c   1.000
_cell.angle_alpha   90.00
_cell.angle_beta   90.00
_cell.angle_gamma   90.00
#
_symmetry.space_group_name_H-M   'P 1'
#
loop_
_entity.id
_entity.type
_entity.pdbx_description
1 polymer ?
#
loop_
_entity_poly.entity_id
_entity_poly.type
_entity_poly.pdbx_seq_one_letter_code
_entity_poly.pdbx_strand_id
1 'polypeptide(L)'
;MLYNEFGWPGSPPGPAVTIGWMERVLRYTMSKMPRDKIVAAVSVFGFDFNLTTGRNTYVTYQMAINLARRYNSEIIFNEERQTPMFSYRDAQGNQHEVWFEDARSLRAKIQLAWDLGIKGVALWRLGMEDPAIWSMLQNEVVVRKF
;
A
#
# COMPACT_ATOMS: atom_id res chain seq x y z
N MET A 1 0.02 13.51 2.40
CA MET A 1 -0.77 12.27 2.28
C MET A 1 -0.04 11.38 1.29
N LEU A 2 0.38 10.20 1.71
CA LEU A 2 1.18 9.24 0.93
C LEU A 2 0.32 8.04 0.55
N TYR A 3 -0.74 8.34 -0.19
CA TYR A 3 -1.66 7.39 -0.80
C TYR A 3 -2.23 8.03 -2.06
N ASN A 4 -2.66 7.22 -3.01
CA ASN A 4 -3.10 7.62 -4.37
C ASN A 4 -1.97 8.12 -5.29
N GLU A 5 -0.75 7.55 -5.19
CA GLU A 5 0.22 7.65 -6.29
C GLU A 5 -0.40 7.10 -7.59
N PHE A 6 -1.05 5.93 -7.45
CA PHE A 6 -1.93 5.30 -8.43
C PHE A 6 -3.33 5.09 -7.82
N GLY A 7 -4.35 4.86 -8.64
CA GLY A 7 -5.74 4.62 -8.24
C GLY A 7 -6.66 5.84 -8.29
N TRP A 8 -6.16 7.01 -8.71
CA TRP A 8 -7.01 8.15 -9.06
C TRP A 8 -7.66 7.96 -10.45
N PRO A 9 -8.78 8.65 -10.76
CA PRO A 9 -9.49 8.45 -12.04
C PRO A 9 -8.60 8.70 -13.27
N GLY A 10 -8.29 7.65 -14.03
CA GLY A 10 -7.42 7.72 -15.21
C GLY A 10 -5.94 7.42 -14.94
N SER A 11 -5.56 7.05 -13.72
CA SER A 11 -4.19 6.60 -13.44
C SER A 11 -3.88 5.27 -14.16
N PRO A 12 -2.61 5.02 -14.52
CA PRO A 12 -2.17 3.66 -14.85
C PRO A 12 -2.30 2.72 -13.63
N PRO A 13 -2.17 1.39 -13.81
CA PRO A 13 -2.17 0.45 -12.69
C PRO A 13 -0.88 0.56 -11.86
N GLY A 14 -1.01 0.42 -10.55
CA GLY A 14 0.10 0.45 -9.62
C GLY A 14 -0.32 0.51 -8.14
N PRO A 15 0.66 0.45 -7.21
CA PRO A 15 0.43 0.60 -5.78
C PRO A 15 -0.26 1.91 -5.40
N ALA A 16 -1.06 1.91 -4.33
CA ALA A 16 -1.54 3.18 -3.76
C ALA A 16 -0.38 4.08 -3.29
N VAL A 17 0.75 3.47 -2.87
CA VAL A 17 2.01 4.15 -2.55
C VAL A 17 3.20 3.22 -2.75
N THR A 18 4.09 3.55 -3.69
CA THR A 18 5.39 2.88 -3.83
C THR A 18 6.37 3.36 -2.77
N ILE A 19 7.31 2.50 -2.37
CA ILE A 19 8.35 2.89 -1.40
C ILE A 19 9.24 4.04 -1.92
N GLY A 20 9.56 4.02 -3.23
CA GLY A 20 10.39 5.05 -3.86
C GLY A 20 9.70 6.43 -3.92
N TRP A 21 8.40 6.48 -4.21
CA TRP A 21 7.66 7.75 -4.16
C TRP A 21 7.51 8.27 -2.73
N MET A 22 7.23 7.38 -1.78
CA MET A 22 7.22 7.73 -0.36
C MET A 22 8.54 8.37 0.07
N GLU A 23 9.68 7.77 -0.26
CA GLU A 23 10.99 8.32 0.07
C GLU A 23 11.20 9.70 -0.54
N ARG A 24 10.93 9.88 -1.85
CA ARG A 24 11.10 11.17 -2.52
C ARG A 24 10.28 12.27 -1.86
N VAL A 25 9.00 12.00 -1.55
CA VAL A 25 8.11 12.99 -0.92
C VAL A 25 8.55 13.32 0.49
N LEU A 26 8.98 12.32 1.28
CA LEU A 26 9.48 12.56 2.63
C LEU A 26 10.77 13.36 2.62
N ARG A 27 11.73 13.04 1.74
CA ARG A 27 12.98 13.81 1.58
C ARG A 27 12.71 15.27 1.24
N TYR A 28 11.78 15.54 0.32
CA TYR A 28 11.37 16.91 0.04
C TYR A 28 10.74 17.58 1.27
N THR A 29 9.83 16.90 1.96
CA THR A 29 9.13 17.45 3.13
C THR A 29 10.11 17.80 4.26
N MET A 30 11.14 16.98 4.49
CA MET A 30 12.20 17.25 5.47
C MET A 30 13.05 18.48 5.12
N SER A 31 13.10 18.92 3.86
CA SER A 31 13.74 20.18 3.49
C SER A 31 12.91 21.42 3.88
N LYS A 32 11.65 21.21 4.27
CA LYS A 32 10.67 22.28 4.55
C LYS A 32 10.26 22.37 6.03
N MET A 33 10.47 21.31 6.82
CA MET A 33 10.12 21.30 8.24
C MET A 33 10.94 20.27 9.04
N PRO A 34 11.03 20.42 10.37
CA PRO A 34 11.66 19.44 11.25
C PRO A 34 11.06 18.04 11.12
N ARG A 35 11.92 17.01 11.10
CA ARG A 35 11.53 15.62 10.83
C ARG A 35 10.59 15.04 11.90
N ASP A 36 10.80 15.44 13.15
CA ASP A 36 10.01 15.07 14.33
C ASP A 36 8.56 15.61 14.31
N LYS A 37 8.22 16.47 13.34
CA LYS A 37 6.86 16.93 13.09
C LYS A 37 6.15 16.19 11.96
N ILE A 38 6.86 15.36 11.20
CA ILE A 38 6.32 14.70 10.00
C ILE A 38 5.70 13.36 10.37
N VAL A 39 4.43 13.16 10.02
CA VAL A 39 3.74 11.86 10.06
C VAL A 39 3.36 11.45 8.64
N ALA A 40 3.82 10.28 8.20
CA ALA A 40 3.53 9.74 6.88
C ALA A 40 2.18 8.98 6.89
N ALA A 41 1.12 9.60 6.35
CA ALA A 41 -0.16 8.92 6.20
C ALA A 41 -0.13 7.98 4.99
N VAL A 42 -0.17 6.67 5.19
CA VAL A 42 -0.08 5.62 4.17
C VAL A 42 -1.38 4.80 4.08
N SER A 43 -1.63 4.22 2.91
CA SER A 43 -2.77 3.32 2.69
C SER A 43 -2.57 1.96 3.34
N VAL A 44 -3.67 1.32 3.74
CA VAL A 44 -3.76 -0.13 4.05
C VAL A 44 -4.78 -0.84 3.13
N PHE A 45 -5.09 -0.20 2.00
CA PHE A 45 -5.96 -0.69 0.93
C PHE A 45 -5.17 -0.65 -0.38
N GLY A 46 -5.77 -1.17 -1.46
CA GLY A 46 -5.29 -0.90 -2.81
C GLY A 46 -6.39 -0.87 -3.84
N PHE A 47 -6.06 -1.26 -5.07
CA PHE A 47 -6.95 -1.15 -6.21
C PHE A 47 -6.90 -2.39 -7.12
N ASP A 48 -8.06 -2.78 -7.63
CA ASP A 48 -8.21 -3.68 -8.76
C ASP A 48 -8.43 -2.84 -10.03
N PHE A 49 -7.45 -2.89 -10.94
CA PHE A 49 -7.47 -2.20 -12.22
C PHE A 49 -7.95 -3.14 -13.32
N ASN A 50 -9.10 -2.85 -13.92
CA ASN A 50 -9.55 -3.50 -15.14
C ASN A 50 -8.84 -2.84 -16.34
N LEU A 51 -7.81 -3.50 -16.85
CA LEU A 51 -6.95 -3.03 -17.94
C LEU A 51 -7.68 -2.96 -19.28
N THR A 52 -8.77 -3.72 -19.44
CA THR A 52 -9.57 -3.74 -20.68
C THR A 52 -10.50 -2.53 -20.78
N THR A 53 -11.05 -2.06 -19.66
CA THR A 53 -12.00 -0.95 -19.61
C THR A 53 -11.41 0.36 -19.09
N GLY A 54 -10.21 0.32 -18.51
CA GLY A 54 -9.55 1.48 -17.89
C GLY A 54 -10.17 1.91 -16.55
N ARG A 55 -11.07 1.11 -15.98
CA ARG A 55 -11.70 1.39 -14.68
C ARG A 55 -10.89 0.75 -13.55
N ASN A 56 -10.91 1.39 -12.39
CA ASN A 56 -10.35 0.81 -11.16
C ASN A 56 -11.38 0.85 -10.02
N THR A 57 -11.21 -0.05 -9.05
CA THR A 57 -12.05 -0.14 -7.86
C THR A 57 -11.20 -0.36 -6.63
N TYR A 58 -11.62 0.20 -5.48
CA TYR A 58 -10.95 -0.03 -4.20
C TYR A 58 -11.04 -1.50 -3.79
N VAL A 59 -9.94 -2.03 -3.24
CA VAL A 59 -9.91 -3.36 -2.61
C VAL A 59 -9.30 -3.28 -1.22
N THR A 60 -9.92 -4.00 -0.28
CA THR A 60 -9.30 -4.32 1.01
C THR A 60 -8.37 -5.52 0.86
N TYR A 61 -7.53 -5.78 1.86
CA TYR A 61 -6.71 -6.98 1.91
C TYR A 61 -7.56 -8.25 1.71
N GLN A 62 -8.66 -8.39 2.46
CA GLN A 62 -9.51 -9.58 2.37
C GLN A 62 -10.16 -9.74 0.99
N MET A 63 -10.55 -8.63 0.34
CA MET A 63 -11.07 -8.67 -1.04
C MET A 63 -9.99 -9.13 -2.03
N ALA A 64 -8.76 -8.62 -1.91
CA ALA A 64 -7.65 -9.03 -2.75
C ALA A 64 -7.34 -10.53 -2.60
N ILE A 65 -7.28 -11.05 -1.36
CA ILE A 65 -7.09 -12.48 -1.10
C ILE A 65 -8.21 -13.34 -1.71
N ASN A 66 -9.46 -12.89 -1.59
CA ASN A 66 -10.61 -13.60 -2.14
C ASN A 66 -10.60 -13.62 -3.68
N LEU A 67 -10.19 -12.51 -4.32
CA LEU A 67 -10.03 -12.43 -5.78
C LEU A 67 -8.93 -13.36 -6.27
N ALA A 68 -7.74 -13.32 -5.63
CA ALA A 68 -6.64 -14.20 -5.97
C ALA A 68 -7.04 -15.69 -5.87
N ARG A 69 -7.73 -16.06 -4.78
CA ARG A 69 -8.25 -17.43 -4.60
C ARG A 69 -9.30 -17.80 -5.66
N ARG A 70 -10.25 -16.90 -5.94
CA ARG A 70 -11.33 -17.15 -6.91
C ARG A 70 -10.78 -17.46 -8.31
N TYR A 71 -9.74 -16.74 -8.72
CA TYR A 71 -9.16 -16.88 -10.06
C TYR A 71 -7.90 -17.73 -10.09
N ASN A 72 -7.55 -18.38 -8.97
CA ASN A 72 -6.32 -19.17 -8.82
C ASN A 72 -5.05 -18.40 -9.24
N SER A 73 -5.01 -17.12 -8.89
CA SER A 73 -3.88 -16.23 -9.19
C SER A 73 -2.83 -16.29 -8.09
N GLU A 74 -1.57 -16.39 -8.50
CA GLU A 74 -0.44 -16.28 -7.59
C GLU A 74 -0.23 -14.82 -7.16
N ILE A 75 -0.11 -14.61 -5.84
CA ILE A 75 0.26 -13.32 -5.27
C ILE A 75 1.77 -13.24 -5.19
N ILE A 76 2.35 -12.30 -5.94
CA ILE A 76 3.78 -12.00 -5.89
C ILE A 76 4.03 -10.72 -5.09
N PHE A 77 5.23 -10.59 -4.53
CA PHE A 77 5.68 -9.36 -3.89
C PHE A 77 6.62 -8.61 -4.85
N ASN A 78 6.24 -7.40 -5.25
CA ASN A 78 7.10 -6.60 -6.11
C ASN A 78 8.19 -5.94 -5.25
N GLU A 79 9.43 -6.43 -5.37
CA GLU A 79 10.55 -5.96 -4.55
C GLU A 79 10.95 -4.50 -4.82
N GLU A 80 10.82 -4.02 -6.06
CA GLU A 80 11.16 -2.63 -6.41
C GLU A 80 10.18 -1.64 -5.75
N ARG A 81 8.89 -1.97 -5.77
CA ARG A 81 7.81 -1.13 -5.25
C ARG A 81 7.49 -1.40 -3.77
N GLN A 82 7.99 -2.52 -3.23
CA GLN A 82 7.69 -3.06 -1.91
C GLN A 82 6.16 -3.16 -1.67
N THR A 83 5.45 -3.79 -2.60
CA THR A 83 3.98 -3.92 -2.56
C THR A 83 3.54 -5.24 -3.22
N PRO A 84 2.61 -6.01 -2.63
CA PRO A 84 2.09 -7.22 -3.24
C PRO A 84 1.16 -6.92 -4.42
N MET A 85 1.13 -7.85 -5.38
CA MET A 85 0.25 -7.78 -6.54
C MET A 85 -0.09 -9.16 -7.09
N PHE A 86 -1.15 -9.22 -7.89
CA PHE A 86 -1.45 -10.35 -8.79
C PHE A 86 -2.23 -9.86 -10.01
N SER A 87 -2.26 -10.68 -11.05
CA SER A 87 -3.09 -10.44 -12.23
C SER A 87 -4.08 -11.58 -12.43
N TYR A 88 -5.22 -11.29 -13.03
CA TYR A 88 -6.22 -12.30 -13.37
C TYR A 88 -7.01 -11.90 -14.62
N ARG A 89 -7.75 -12.86 -15.17
CA ARG A 89 -8.73 -12.64 -16.23
C ARG A 89 -10.11 -12.99 -15.70
N ASP A 90 -11.07 -12.07 -15.81
CA ASP A 90 -12.43 -12.30 -15.34
C ASP A 90 -13.22 -13.23 -16.29
N ALA A 91 -14.45 -13.58 -15.89
CA ALA A 91 -15.32 -14.45 -16.70
C ALA A 91 -15.76 -13.82 -18.03
N GLN A 92 -15.68 -12.50 -18.16
CA GLN A 92 -15.96 -11.76 -19.40
C GLN A 92 -14.71 -11.63 -20.29
N GLY A 93 -13.56 -12.12 -19.84
CA GLY A 93 -12.29 -12.02 -20.55
C GLY A 93 -11.58 -10.68 -20.38
N ASN A 94 -11.98 -9.83 -19.43
CA ASN A 94 -11.23 -8.62 -19.12
C ASN A 94 -9.97 -8.98 -18.36
N GLN A 95 -8.90 -8.24 -18.62
CA GLN A 95 -7.63 -8.38 -17.91
C GLN A 95 -7.61 -7.46 -16.69
N HIS A 96 -7.14 -7.97 -15.57
CA HIS A 96 -7.07 -7.26 -14.31
C HIS A 96 -5.68 -7.32 -13.70
N GLU A 97 -5.28 -6.23 -13.05
CA GLU A 97 -4.09 -6.13 -12.23
C GLU A 97 -4.46 -5.55 -10.86
N VAL A 98 -4.14 -6.27 -9.79
CA VAL A 98 -4.50 -5.89 -8.43
C VAL A 98 -3.24 -5.58 -7.65
N TRP A 99 -3.21 -4.39 -7.05
CA TRP A 99 -2.19 -3.98 -6.09
C TRP A 99 -2.86 -3.74 -4.75
N PHE A 100 -2.30 -4.24 -3.66
CA PHE A 100 -2.88 -4.09 -2.32
C PHE A 100 -1.77 -4.00 -1.27
N GLU A 101 -2.14 -3.87 0.01
CA GLU A 101 -1.20 -3.73 1.11
C GLU A 101 -1.28 -4.96 2.01
N ASP A 102 -0.14 -5.41 2.53
CA ASP A 102 -0.04 -6.47 3.52
C ASP A 102 0.96 -6.09 4.63
N ALA A 103 1.18 -6.98 5.60
CA ALA A 103 2.14 -6.73 6.66
C ALA A 103 3.57 -6.48 6.15
N ARG A 104 3.99 -7.04 5.00
CA ARG A 104 5.33 -6.87 4.44
C ARG A 104 5.50 -5.47 3.86
N SER A 105 4.53 -5.01 3.05
CA SER A 105 4.59 -3.67 2.46
C SER A 105 4.50 -2.58 3.52
N LEU A 106 3.66 -2.75 4.55
CA LEU A 106 3.61 -1.79 5.64
C LEU A 106 4.89 -1.78 6.48
N ARG A 107 5.49 -2.95 6.76
CA ARG A 107 6.79 -3.06 7.44
C ARG A 107 7.87 -2.25 6.71
N ALA A 108 7.97 -2.39 5.39
CA ALA A 108 8.94 -1.63 4.58
C ALA A 108 8.73 -0.10 4.69
N LYS A 109 7.47 0.35 4.67
CA LYS A 109 7.12 1.78 4.81
C LYS A 109 7.43 2.32 6.20
N ILE A 110 7.20 1.53 7.25
CA ILE A 110 7.56 1.88 8.63
C ILE A 110 9.08 1.94 8.80
N GLN A 111 9.81 0.95 8.25
CA GLN A 111 11.26 0.95 8.28
C GLN A 111 11.84 2.19 7.61
N LEU A 112 11.33 2.57 6.43
CA LEU A 112 11.74 3.82 5.77
C LEU A 112 11.45 5.06 6.64
N ALA A 113 10.28 5.13 7.28
CA ALA A 113 9.95 6.23 8.17
C ALA A 113 10.93 6.31 9.36
N TRP A 114 11.31 5.14 9.92
CA TRP A 114 12.30 5.02 10.97
C TRP A 114 13.69 5.48 10.51
N ASP A 115 14.17 4.99 9.37
CA ASP A 115 15.49 5.32 8.82
C ASP A 115 15.64 6.80 8.50
N LEU A 116 14.55 7.45 8.06
CA LEU A 116 14.53 8.90 7.83
C LEU A 116 14.43 9.72 9.13
N GLY A 117 14.06 9.09 10.25
CA GLY A 117 13.90 9.73 11.54
C GLY A 117 12.68 10.66 11.61
N ILE A 118 11.60 10.33 10.88
CA ILE A 118 10.34 11.08 11.00
C ILE A 118 9.54 10.61 12.23
N LYS A 119 8.52 11.39 12.62
CA LYS A 119 7.72 11.12 13.84
C LYS A 119 7.01 9.77 13.82
N GLY A 120 6.59 9.30 12.65
CA GLY A 120 5.92 8.01 12.49
C GLY A 120 5.02 7.94 11.26
N VAL A 121 4.13 6.95 11.26
CA VAL A 121 3.16 6.70 10.19
C VAL A 121 1.72 6.82 10.70
N ALA A 122 0.78 7.16 9.81
CA ALA A 122 -0.65 7.09 10.07
C ALA A 122 -1.30 6.15 9.04
N LEU A 123 -2.26 5.33 9.47
CA LEU A 123 -2.87 4.31 8.61
C LEU A 123 -4.24 4.77 8.11
N TRP A 124 -4.41 4.79 6.79
CA TRP A 124 -5.69 5.06 6.14
C TRP A 124 -6.20 3.82 5.40
N ARG A 125 -7.29 3.17 5.82
CA ARG A 125 -8.01 3.37 7.09
C ARG A 125 -8.36 2.03 7.72
N LEU A 126 -8.72 2.07 9.00
CA LEU A 126 -9.13 0.89 9.77
C LEU A 126 -10.27 0.12 9.08
N GLY A 127 -10.19 -1.21 9.15
CA GLY A 127 -11.14 -2.16 8.58
C GLY A 127 -10.84 -2.59 7.14
N MET A 128 -9.68 -2.19 6.58
CA MET A 128 -9.27 -2.56 5.22
C MET A 128 -7.97 -3.37 5.18
N GLU A 129 -7.25 -3.39 6.30
CA GLU A 129 -5.91 -3.93 6.43
C GLU A 129 -5.83 -5.46 6.50
N ASP A 130 -4.63 -5.97 6.24
CA ASP A 130 -4.19 -7.30 6.64
C ASP A 130 -4.22 -7.41 8.18
N PRO A 131 -4.94 -8.38 8.78
CA PRO A 131 -4.91 -8.59 10.22
C PRO A 131 -3.50 -8.79 10.80
N ALA A 132 -2.56 -9.33 10.01
CA ALA A 132 -1.18 -9.53 10.43
C ALA A 132 -0.42 -8.21 10.66
N ILE A 133 -0.90 -7.08 10.13
CA ILE A 133 -0.34 -5.75 10.42
C ILE A 133 -0.34 -5.48 11.93
N TRP A 134 -1.42 -5.82 12.63
CA TRP A 134 -1.52 -5.55 14.07
C TRP A 134 -0.51 -6.36 14.88
N SER A 135 -0.31 -7.62 14.50
CA SER A 135 0.70 -8.49 15.12
C SER A 135 2.12 -7.99 14.82
N MET A 136 2.38 -7.56 13.58
CA MET A 136 3.67 -6.96 13.19
C MET A 136 3.95 -5.68 13.99
N LEU A 137 2.98 -4.77 14.09
CA LEU A 137 3.12 -3.52 14.85
C LEU A 137 3.42 -3.79 16.33
N GLN A 138 2.72 -4.76 16.94
CA GLN A 138 2.90 -5.09 18.34
C GLN A 138 4.31 -5.63 18.65
N ASN A 139 4.90 -6.39 17.73
CA ASN A 139 6.14 -7.11 17.96
C ASN A 139 7.39 -6.37 17.47
N GLU A 140 7.24 -5.49 16.46
CA GLU A 140 8.37 -4.94 15.72
C GLU A 140 8.47 -3.41 15.80
N VAL A 141 7.43 -2.73 16.29
CA VAL A 141 7.36 -1.26 16.25
C VAL A 141 7.21 -0.67 17.65
N VAL A 142 8.02 0.36 17.95
CA VAL A 142 7.87 1.13 19.19
C VAL A 142 6.68 2.07 19.08
N VAL A 143 5.57 1.72 19.72
CA VAL A 143 4.36 2.54 19.76
C VAL A 143 4.39 3.45 21.00
N ARG A 144 4.48 4.77 20.78
CA ARG A 144 4.35 5.75 21.86
C ARG A 144 2.92 5.77 22.38
N LYS A 145 2.74 5.51 23.67
CA LYS A 145 1.47 5.67 24.39
C LYS A 145 1.45 7.06 25.06
N PHE A 146 0.28 7.68 25.10
CA PHE A 146 0.02 8.93 25.82
C PHE A 146 -0.84 8.65 27.03
#